data_AF-A0AAJ2JP83-F1
#
_entry.id   AF-A0AAJ2JP83-F1
#
_cell.length_a   1.000
_cell.length_b   1.000
_cell.length_c   1.000
_cell.angle_alpha   90.00
_cell.angle_beta   90.00
_cell.angle_gamma   90.00
#
_symmetry.space_group_name_H-M   'P 1'
#
loop_
_entity.id
_entity.type
_entity.pdbx_description
1 polymer ?
#
loop_
_entity_poly.entity_id
_entity_poly.type
_entity_poly.pdbx_seq_one_letter_code
_entity_poly.pdbx_strand_id
1 'polypeptide(L)'
;MRKLETFLTLALLSIFVFNWAYSLDCKIVTGSCPSGYSCLFSLYSTQNSHAGACGYYTYSVCCDEIFSYMNQTCNSSTSAILSFYQQNNTHVAEPNYYNNWKLCAGYSTYPLECTIRQGPCYDDETCLVSLYNTVNSHVANCSYYNNSLCCKKLSDLMVNSSSFQFPSNLIFGSNVTINITIWNIGDTTAYNVNVSCYENGKLFDSKIISSIPVGSSYQTSCNWTVSCLTNISVKVDPNNLIKELNESNNEAWKQVSIIEYLNVTIDYPADEQRFYRGQTIWLNSTINSSCGNPTSYDVYW
;
A
#
# COMPACT_ATOMS: atom_id res chain seq x y z
N MET A 1 -52.13 -14.32 43.27
CA MET A 1 -51.86 -13.00 42.65
C MET A 1 -50.67 -12.42 43.41
N ARG A 2 -49.48 -12.14 42.92
CA ARG A 2 -48.92 -11.86 41.57
C ARG A 2 -47.48 -12.43 41.54
N LYS A 3 -47.04 -12.97 40.39
CA LYS A 3 -45.63 -13.29 40.11
C LYS A 3 -44.83 -11.98 40.01
N LEU A 4 -43.65 -11.95 40.63
CA LEU A 4 -42.68 -10.86 40.49
C LEU A 4 -41.72 -11.27 39.37
N GLU A 5 -41.89 -10.72 38.17
CA GLU A 5 -40.95 -10.90 37.08
C GLU A 5 -39.88 -9.79 37.16
N THR A 6 -38.65 -10.18 37.46
CA THR A 6 -37.47 -9.32 37.34
C THR A 6 -37.10 -9.19 35.86
N PHE A 7 -37.42 -8.05 35.27
CA PHE A 7 -36.90 -7.65 33.96
C PHE A 7 -35.41 -7.32 34.07
N LEU A 8 -34.57 -8.16 33.45
CA LEU A 8 -33.16 -7.88 33.23
C LEU A 8 -33.07 -6.96 32.00
N THR A 9 -32.98 -5.66 32.20
CA THR A 9 -32.68 -4.72 31.11
C THR A 9 -31.20 -4.84 30.74
N LEU A 10 -30.94 -5.56 29.64
CA LEU A 10 -29.63 -5.62 29.00
C LEU A 10 -29.33 -4.25 28.40
N ALA A 11 -28.51 -3.44 29.09
CA ALA A 11 -28.00 -2.21 28.52
C ALA A 11 -27.01 -2.58 27.40
N LEU A 12 -27.43 -2.45 26.14
CA LEU A 12 -26.51 -2.41 25.01
C LEU A 12 -25.64 -1.16 25.19
N LEU A 13 -24.45 -1.35 25.74
CA LEU A 13 -23.38 -0.37 25.65
C LEU A 13 -23.00 -0.34 24.16
N SER A 14 -23.57 0.60 23.41
CA SER A 14 -23.08 0.92 22.08
C SER A 14 -21.63 1.34 22.21
N ILE A 15 -20.72 0.44 21.85
CA ILE A 15 -19.32 0.76 21.63
C ILE A 15 -19.35 1.72 20.44
N PHE A 16 -19.38 3.02 20.72
CA PHE A 16 -18.98 4.02 19.74
C PHE A 16 -17.50 3.71 19.47
N VAL A 17 -17.26 2.96 18.40
CA VAL A 17 -15.94 2.90 17.79
C VAL A 17 -15.63 4.36 17.46
N PHE A 18 -14.68 4.93 18.19
CA PHE A 18 -14.07 6.18 17.81
C PHE A 18 -13.47 5.94 16.42
N ASN A 19 -14.22 6.30 15.37
CA ASN A 19 -13.61 6.87 14.18
C ASN A 19 -12.77 8.08 14.63
N TRP A 20 -11.97 8.67 13.76
CA TRP A 20 -11.21 9.91 14.03
C TRP A 20 -9.81 9.69 14.63
N ALA A 21 -8.91 9.19 13.77
CA ALA A 21 -7.49 9.56 13.82
C ALA A 21 -6.76 9.52 12.46
N TYR A 22 -7.41 9.09 11.36
CA TYR A 22 -6.69 8.72 10.13
C TYR A 22 -7.29 9.30 8.82
N SER A 23 -8.35 10.09 8.89
CA SER A 23 -8.92 10.81 7.74
C SER A 23 -8.40 12.24 7.68
N LEU A 24 -8.41 12.86 6.50
CA LEU A 24 -8.17 14.29 6.33
C LEU A 24 -9.22 15.08 7.13
N ASP A 25 -8.84 16.04 7.98
CA ASP A 25 -9.81 16.83 8.73
C ASP A 25 -10.16 18.10 7.95
N CYS A 26 -11.40 18.16 7.47
CA CYS A 26 -11.91 19.28 6.70
C CYS A 26 -13.20 19.84 7.28
N LYS A 27 -13.32 21.17 7.24
CA LYS A 27 -14.48 21.90 7.74
C LYS A 27 -14.72 23.18 6.97
N ILE A 28 -15.99 23.56 6.88
CA ILE A 28 -16.41 24.88 6.40
C ILE A 28 -16.47 25.80 7.61
N VAL A 29 -15.68 26.87 7.59
CA VAL A 29 -15.65 27.88 8.66
C VAL A 29 -16.09 29.24 8.14
N THR A 30 -16.57 30.08 9.05
CA THR A 30 -16.80 31.50 8.76
C THR A 30 -15.49 32.28 8.94
N GLY A 31 -15.09 33.03 7.92
CA GLY A 31 -13.83 33.78 7.89
C GLY A 31 -12.64 32.92 7.48
N SER A 32 -11.45 33.31 7.92
CA SER A 32 -10.19 32.64 7.58
C SER A 32 -10.06 31.27 8.27
N CYS A 33 -9.31 30.36 7.63
CA CYS A 33 -8.99 29.07 8.22
C CYS A 33 -8.23 29.19 9.54
N PRO A 34 -8.49 28.30 10.52
CA PRO A 34 -7.74 28.26 11.77
C PRO A 34 -6.28 27.84 11.55
N SER A 35 -5.43 28.10 12.53
CA SER A 35 -4.03 27.66 12.51
C SER A 35 -3.94 26.15 12.29
N GLY A 36 -3.02 25.72 11.41
CA GLY A 36 -2.86 24.31 11.02
C GLY A 36 -3.73 23.87 9.83
N TYR A 37 -4.63 24.73 9.33
CA TYR A 37 -5.48 24.42 8.18
C TYR A 37 -5.16 25.35 7.01
N SER A 38 -5.16 24.78 5.81
CA SER A 38 -5.08 25.50 4.55
C SER A 38 -6.47 25.71 3.96
N CYS A 39 -6.69 26.90 3.41
CA CYS A 39 -7.91 27.19 2.67
C CYS A 39 -7.82 26.62 1.26
N LEU A 40 -8.79 25.79 0.88
CA LEU A 40 -8.95 25.29 -0.48
C LEU A 40 -9.62 26.35 -1.37
N PHE A 41 -10.80 26.84 -0.96
CA PHE A 41 -11.56 27.88 -1.66
C PHE A 41 -12.62 28.47 -0.71
N SER A 42 -13.29 29.54 -1.15
CA SER A 42 -14.36 30.19 -0.38
C SER A 42 -15.75 30.01 -1.01
N LEU A 43 -16.79 30.13 -0.18
CA LEU A 43 -18.20 29.98 -0.52
C LEU A 43 -18.99 31.22 -0.10
N TYR A 44 -19.87 31.70 -0.99
CA TYR A 44 -20.88 32.72 -0.70
C TYR A 44 -21.90 32.25 0.36
N SER A 45 -22.30 30.98 0.33
CA SER A 45 -23.26 30.35 1.25
C SER A 45 -22.88 28.89 1.52
N THR A 46 -23.39 28.29 2.60
CA THR A 46 -23.11 26.87 2.92
C THR A 46 -24.08 25.89 2.28
N GLN A 47 -25.11 26.35 1.57
CA GLN A 47 -26.16 25.49 1.01
C GLN A 47 -26.25 25.56 -0.51
N ASN A 48 -26.10 26.74 -1.08
CA ASN A 48 -26.15 26.89 -2.53
C ASN A 48 -25.26 28.06 -2.92
N SER A 49 -24.09 27.76 -3.45
CA SER A 49 -23.02 28.72 -3.51
C SER A 49 -22.24 28.68 -4.81
N HIS A 50 -21.88 29.86 -5.29
CA HIS A 50 -20.70 30.03 -6.11
C HIS A 50 -19.44 29.79 -5.28
N ALA A 51 -18.39 29.33 -5.93
CA ALA A 51 -17.06 29.25 -5.34
C ALA A 51 -16.24 30.51 -5.68
N GLY A 52 -15.22 30.78 -4.89
CA GLY A 52 -14.22 31.80 -5.17
C GLY A 52 -12.88 31.49 -4.52
N ALA A 53 -11.87 32.30 -4.81
CA ALA A 53 -10.57 32.21 -4.17
C ALA A 53 -10.71 32.36 -2.65
N CYS A 54 -9.74 31.85 -1.90
CA CYS A 54 -9.68 32.04 -0.46
C CYS A 54 -9.70 33.54 -0.10
N GLY A 55 -10.57 33.91 0.86
CA GLY A 55 -10.80 35.30 1.26
C GLY A 55 -11.76 36.11 0.38
N TYR A 56 -12.25 35.56 -0.74
CA TYR A 56 -13.23 36.26 -1.59
C TYR A 56 -14.63 36.30 -0.97
N TYR A 57 -15.10 35.15 -0.46
CA TYR A 57 -16.37 35.03 0.25
C TYR A 57 -16.19 34.78 1.75
N THR A 58 -17.29 34.90 2.49
CA THR A 58 -17.33 34.82 3.95
C THR A 58 -17.04 33.43 4.50
N TYR A 59 -17.35 32.34 3.79
CA TYR A 59 -17.09 30.99 4.26
C TYR A 59 -15.86 30.41 3.57
N SER A 60 -15.00 29.70 4.30
CA SER A 60 -13.82 29.02 3.77
C SER A 60 -13.93 27.51 3.96
N VAL A 61 -13.60 26.76 2.91
CA VAL A 61 -13.39 25.31 2.98
C VAL A 61 -11.94 25.08 3.40
N CYS A 62 -11.74 24.58 4.61
CA CYS A 62 -10.44 24.44 5.25
C CYS A 62 -10.13 22.98 5.50
N CYS A 63 -8.90 22.56 5.22
CA CYS A 63 -8.41 21.21 5.52
C CYS A 63 -7.04 21.27 6.19
N ASP A 64 -6.76 20.34 7.10
CA ASP A 64 -5.46 20.21 7.75
C ASP A 64 -4.40 19.58 6.82
N GLU A 65 -3.13 19.79 7.15
CA GLU A 65 -1.96 19.07 6.61
C GLU A 65 -1.70 19.14 5.10
N ILE A 66 -2.58 19.79 4.33
CA ILE A 66 -2.44 20.02 2.90
C ILE A 66 -2.04 21.45 2.60
N PHE A 67 -1.55 21.68 1.40
CA PHE A 67 -1.50 23.00 0.79
C PHE A 67 -2.34 23.02 -0.49
N SER A 68 -2.78 24.22 -0.88
CA SER A 68 -3.59 24.42 -2.07
C SER A 68 -3.33 25.75 -2.74
N TYR A 69 -3.54 25.77 -4.06
CA TYR A 69 -3.43 26.97 -4.88
C TYR A 69 -4.27 26.83 -6.15
N MET A 70 -4.54 27.95 -6.82
CA MET A 70 -5.20 27.95 -8.12
C MET A 70 -4.21 28.24 -9.25
N ASN A 71 -4.20 27.39 -10.27
CA ASN A 71 -3.35 27.58 -11.46
C ASN A 71 -3.95 26.83 -12.67
N GLN A 72 -3.47 27.07 -13.89
CA GLN A 72 -3.87 26.32 -15.09
C GLN A 72 -3.41 24.86 -15.02
N THR A 73 -2.27 24.60 -14.39
CA THR A 73 -1.67 23.27 -14.24
C THR A 73 -1.21 23.03 -12.81
N CYS A 74 -1.45 21.82 -12.31
CA CYS A 74 -0.91 21.36 -11.03
C CYS A 74 0.51 20.84 -11.21
N ASN A 75 1.32 20.94 -10.15
CA ASN A 75 2.70 20.45 -10.15
C ASN A 75 2.75 18.94 -9.87
N SER A 76 3.94 18.34 -9.83
CA SER A 76 4.12 16.90 -9.59
C SER A 76 3.64 16.41 -8.22
N SER A 77 3.53 17.30 -7.24
CA SER A 77 3.13 16.99 -5.86
C SER A 77 1.68 17.38 -5.56
N THR A 78 0.91 17.79 -6.57
CA THR A 78 -0.49 18.18 -6.41
C THR A 78 -1.35 17.60 -7.52
N SER A 79 -2.61 17.33 -7.20
CA SER A 79 -3.62 16.97 -8.19
C SER A 79 -4.63 18.12 -8.34
N ALA A 80 -5.30 18.18 -9.48
CA ALA A 80 -6.47 19.00 -9.61
C ALA A 80 -7.64 18.28 -8.91
N ILE A 81 -8.27 18.95 -7.94
CA ILE A 81 -9.42 18.39 -7.22
C ILE A 81 -10.75 18.93 -7.74
N LEU A 82 -10.74 20.13 -8.34
CA LEU A 82 -11.84 20.76 -9.05
C LEU A 82 -11.28 21.69 -10.13
N SER A 83 -12.11 22.01 -11.14
CA SER A 83 -11.82 23.10 -12.09
C SER A 83 -12.82 24.26 -11.94
N PHE A 84 -12.34 25.47 -12.20
CA PHE A 84 -13.02 26.74 -12.00
C PHE A 84 -13.05 27.47 -13.35
N TYR A 85 -14.21 28.02 -13.75
CA TYR A 85 -14.27 28.81 -14.99
C TYR A 85 -13.49 30.13 -14.85
N GLN A 86 -13.55 30.73 -13.67
CA GLN A 86 -12.80 31.92 -13.26
C GLN A 86 -12.49 31.84 -11.75
N GLN A 87 -11.51 32.59 -11.26
CA GLN A 87 -11.07 32.48 -9.86
C GLN A 87 -12.15 32.81 -8.82
N ASN A 88 -13.03 33.76 -9.12
CA ASN A 88 -13.99 34.32 -8.16
C ASN A 88 -15.38 34.35 -8.76
N ASN A 89 -16.41 34.15 -7.91
CA ASN A 89 -17.80 34.07 -8.34
C ASN A 89 -17.97 33.11 -9.54
N THR A 90 -17.68 31.84 -9.29
CA THR A 90 -17.64 30.83 -10.34
C THR A 90 -18.45 29.60 -9.99
N HIS A 91 -18.83 28.86 -11.02
CA HIS A 91 -19.22 27.47 -10.89
C HIS A 91 -17.97 26.59 -10.93
N VAL A 92 -18.06 25.46 -10.25
CA VAL A 92 -17.01 24.44 -10.28
C VAL A 92 -17.40 23.31 -11.21
N ALA A 93 -16.42 22.54 -11.63
CA ALA A 93 -16.62 21.30 -12.36
C ALA A 93 -15.55 20.28 -11.94
N GLU A 94 -15.68 19.07 -12.45
CA GLU A 94 -14.66 18.03 -12.37
C GLU A 94 -13.26 18.56 -12.76
N PRO A 95 -12.18 17.97 -12.20
CA PRO A 95 -10.81 18.53 -12.25
C PRO A 95 -10.27 19.01 -13.59
N ASN A 96 -10.71 18.43 -14.70
CA ASN A 96 -10.17 18.68 -16.03
C ASN A 96 -11.20 19.25 -17.03
N TYR A 97 -12.37 19.70 -16.55
CA TYR A 97 -13.41 20.23 -17.42
C TYR A 97 -13.07 21.63 -17.94
N TYR A 98 -12.75 22.58 -17.05
CA TYR A 98 -12.26 23.90 -17.45
C TYR A 98 -10.75 23.92 -17.59
N ASN A 99 -10.25 24.56 -18.65
CA ASN A 99 -8.82 24.74 -18.90
C ASN A 99 -8.25 26.02 -18.25
N ASN A 100 -9.11 26.84 -17.66
CA ASN A 100 -8.77 28.18 -17.20
C ASN A 100 -8.10 28.16 -15.82
N TRP A 101 -8.73 27.48 -14.86
CA TRP A 101 -8.27 27.42 -13.48
C TRP A 101 -8.55 26.05 -12.90
N LYS A 102 -7.53 25.45 -12.28
CA LYS A 102 -7.61 24.23 -11.49
C LYS A 102 -7.34 24.57 -10.04
N LEU A 103 -8.14 24.00 -9.16
CA LEU A 103 -7.85 23.97 -7.74
C LEU A 103 -6.88 22.82 -7.50
N CYS A 104 -5.61 23.15 -7.31
CA CYS A 104 -4.56 22.19 -7.04
C CYS A 104 -4.40 22.00 -5.54
N ALA A 105 -4.37 20.75 -5.08
CA ALA A 105 -4.16 20.41 -3.68
C ALA A 105 -3.23 19.20 -3.53
N GLY A 106 -2.47 19.18 -2.44
CA GLY A 106 -1.57 18.10 -2.11
C GLY A 106 -0.92 18.25 -0.75
N TYR A 107 -0.20 17.21 -0.38
CA TYR A 107 0.66 17.16 0.80
C TYR A 107 2.09 17.51 0.38
N SER A 108 2.99 17.68 1.35
CA SER A 108 4.39 18.08 1.12
C SER A 108 5.12 17.19 0.11
N THR A 109 4.77 15.91 0.01
CA THR A 109 5.46 14.92 -0.81
C THR A 109 4.60 14.28 -1.90
N TYR A 110 3.26 14.43 -1.88
CA TYR A 110 2.37 13.71 -2.79
C TYR A 110 1.02 14.40 -3.04
N PRO A 111 0.34 14.12 -4.16
CA PRO A 111 -0.93 14.76 -4.51
C PRO A 111 -2.10 14.31 -3.62
N LEU A 112 -3.02 15.22 -3.33
CA LEU A 112 -4.25 14.87 -2.61
C LEU A 112 -5.16 14.05 -3.52
N GLU A 113 -5.67 12.91 -3.06
CA GLU A 113 -6.59 12.11 -3.85
C GLU A 113 -8.03 12.51 -3.59
N CYS A 114 -8.73 12.94 -4.63
CA CYS A 114 -10.13 13.32 -4.56
C CYS A 114 -10.93 12.72 -5.72
N THR A 115 -12.17 12.34 -5.45
CA THR A 115 -13.13 11.82 -6.43
C THR A 115 -14.51 12.40 -6.15
N ILE A 116 -15.22 12.79 -7.21
CA ILE A 116 -16.63 13.18 -7.08
C ILE A 116 -17.47 11.90 -7.11
N ARG A 117 -18.16 11.62 -6.00
CA ARG A 117 -19.03 10.44 -5.85
C ARG A 117 -20.49 10.84 -5.96
N GLN A 118 -21.30 9.99 -6.57
CA GLN A 118 -22.75 10.08 -6.46
C GLN A 118 -23.17 9.41 -5.14
N GLY A 119 -23.54 10.23 -4.16
CA GLY A 119 -23.88 9.83 -2.79
C GLY A 119 -22.88 10.35 -1.76
N PRO A 120 -22.96 9.87 -0.51
CA PRO A 120 -21.98 10.18 0.53
C PRO A 120 -20.61 9.57 0.21
N CYS A 121 -19.57 10.12 0.83
CA CYS A 121 -18.22 9.55 0.77
C CYS A 121 -18.14 8.22 1.52
N TYR A 122 -17.14 7.41 1.17
CA TYR A 122 -16.86 6.17 1.90
C TYR A 122 -16.29 6.45 3.30
N ASP A 123 -16.29 5.43 4.16
CA ASP A 123 -15.83 5.55 5.54
C ASP A 123 -14.34 5.98 5.66
N ASP A 124 -13.53 5.69 4.63
CA ASP A 124 -12.11 6.08 4.53
C ASP A 124 -11.88 7.45 3.86
N GLU A 125 -12.94 8.18 3.55
CA GLU A 125 -12.90 9.45 2.82
C GLU A 125 -13.54 10.60 3.60
N THR A 126 -12.99 11.79 3.40
CA THR A 126 -13.52 13.04 3.93
C THR A 126 -14.29 13.78 2.83
N CYS A 127 -15.55 14.09 3.10
CA CYS A 127 -16.31 14.97 2.24
C CYS A 127 -15.87 16.43 2.44
N LEU A 128 -15.54 17.13 1.34
CA LEU A 128 -15.20 18.54 1.37
C LEU A 128 -16.43 19.44 1.19
N VAL A 129 -17.20 19.14 0.15
CA VAL A 129 -18.41 19.86 -0.28
C VAL A 129 -19.28 18.90 -1.09
N SER A 130 -20.55 19.25 -1.27
CA SER A 130 -21.40 18.63 -2.29
C SER A 130 -21.60 19.55 -3.50
N LEU A 131 -21.90 18.95 -4.67
CA LEU A 131 -22.08 19.60 -5.96
C LEU A 131 -23.46 19.24 -6.54
N TYR A 132 -24.17 20.25 -7.07
CA TYR A 132 -25.43 20.06 -7.78
C TYR A 132 -25.28 19.15 -9.01
N ASN A 133 -24.19 19.29 -9.76
CA ASN A 133 -23.81 18.46 -10.90
C ASN A 133 -22.28 18.29 -10.95
N THR A 134 -21.73 17.43 -11.81
CA THR A 134 -20.28 17.26 -11.96
C THR A 134 -19.63 18.36 -12.80
N VAL A 135 -20.42 19.12 -13.56
CA VAL A 135 -19.97 20.23 -14.41
C VAL A 135 -20.86 21.45 -14.22
N ASN A 136 -20.29 22.64 -14.39
CA ASN A 136 -21.00 23.91 -14.28
C ASN A 136 -21.90 23.98 -13.03
N SER A 137 -21.32 23.61 -11.88
CA SER A 137 -22.06 23.33 -10.66
C SER A 137 -21.87 24.38 -9.58
N HIS A 138 -22.95 24.63 -8.86
CA HIS A 138 -22.88 25.21 -7.52
C HIS A 138 -22.34 24.19 -6.52
N VAL A 139 -21.83 24.70 -5.39
CA VAL A 139 -21.30 23.93 -4.27
C VAL A 139 -22.05 24.23 -2.99
N ALA A 140 -22.01 23.28 -2.05
CA ALA A 140 -22.70 23.34 -0.78
C ALA A 140 -22.01 22.47 0.28
N ASN A 141 -22.54 22.47 1.50
CA ASN A 141 -22.18 21.50 2.51
C ASN A 141 -22.47 20.07 2.03
N CYS A 142 -21.80 19.09 2.61
CA CYS A 142 -21.80 17.71 2.14
C CYS A 142 -23.16 17.01 2.10
N SER A 143 -24.14 17.48 2.88
CA SER A 143 -25.46 16.84 2.96
C SER A 143 -26.51 17.50 2.06
N TYR A 144 -26.15 18.53 1.29
CA TYR A 144 -27.12 19.30 0.51
C TYR A 144 -27.41 18.72 -0.88
N TYR A 145 -26.36 18.47 -1.68
CA TYR A 145 -26.48 17.85 -2.99
C TYR A 145 -26.07 16.38 -2.95
N ASN A 146 -26.47 15.64 -4.00
CA ASN A 146 -26.19 14.22 -4.09
C ASN A 146 -24.78 13.90 -4.60
N ASN A 147 -24.03 14.83 -5.17
CA ASN A 147 -22.64 14.56 -5.57
C ASN A 147 -21.68 15.08 -4.50
N SER A 148 -20.83 14.24 -3.93
CA SER A 148 -19.87 14.65 -2.89
C SER A 148 -18.45 14.69 -3.45
N LEU A 149 -17.70 15.76 -3.19
CA LEU A 149 -16.26 15.78 -3.42
C LEU A 149 -15.60 15.07 -2.23
N CYS A 150 -15.16 13.85 -2.45
CA CYS A 150 -14.59 12.97 -1.44
C CYS A 150 -13.08 12.90 -1.61
N CYS A 151 -12.34 13.21 -0.55
CA CYS A 151 -10.88 13.19 -0.57
C CYS A 151 -10.34 12.28 0.51
N LYS A 152 -9.19 11.65 0.26
CA LYS A 152 -8.56 10.77 1.25
C LYS A 152 -7.04 10.86 1.28
N LYS A 153 -6.51 10.39 2.40
CA LYS A 153 -5.09 10.04 2.59
C LYS A 153 -4.83 8.68 1.96
N LEU A 154 -3.59 8.44 1.53
CA LEU A 154 -3.17 7.14 1.00
C LEU A 154 -2.11 6.50 1.90
N SER A 155 -2.03 5.17 1.86
CA SER A 155 -0.96 4.40 2.49
C SER A 155 0.29 4.39 1.60
N ASP A 156 1.40 3.91 2.17
CA ASP A 156 2.64 3.68 1.42
C ASP A 156 3.34 2.45 1.99
N LEU A 157 3.11 1.30 1.36
CA LEU A 157 3.59 -0.01 1.76
C LEU A 157 5.00 -0.24 1.22
N MET A 158 5.94 -0.37 2.14
CA MET A 158 7.35 -0.54 1.79
C MET A 158 7.87 -1.87 2.29
N VAL A 159 8.73 -2.49 1.46
CA VAL A 159 9.57 -3.62 1.88
C VAL A 159 11.02 -3.34 1.54
N ASN A 160 11.92 -3.77 2.43
CA ASN A 160 13.36 -3.63 2.25
C ASN A 160 14.05 -5.00 2.39
N SER A 161 15.02 -5.32 1.53
CA SER A 161 15.73 -6.60 1.54
C SER A 161 16.58 -6.82 2.80
N SER A 162 16.95 -5.75 3.51
CA SER A 162 17.58 -5.82 4.84
C SER A 162 16.65 -6.40 5.92
N SER A 163 15.33 -6.35 5.71
CA SER A 163 14.34 -6.94 6.62
C SER A 163 14.28 -8.45 6.54
N PHE A 164 14.79 -9.04 5.46
CA PHE A 164 14.67 -10.47 5.21
C PHE A 164 15.59 -11.26 6.13
N GLN A 165 14.99 -12.01 7.04
CA GLN A 165 15.67 -12.88 8.00
C GLN A 165 15.55 -14.33 7.53
N PHE A 166 16.67 -14.87 7.07
CA PHE A 166 16.81 -16.26 6.65
C PHE A 166 17.40 -17.09 7.80
N PRO A 167 17.10 -18.40 7.88
CA PRO A 167 17.86 -19.32 8.70
C PRO A 167 19.34 -19.34 8.29
N SER A 168 20.21 -19.74 9.23
CA SER A 168 21.67 -19.76 9.00
C SER A 168 22.10 -20.73 7.91
N ASN A 169 21.38 -21.85 7.75
CA ASN A 169 21.68 -22.89 6.77
C ASN A 169 20.47 -23.07 5.85
N LEU A 170 20.67 -22.80 4.55
CA LEU A 170 19.67 -23.04 3.51
C LEU A 170 20.05 -24.31 2.76
N ILE A 171 19.62 -25.45 3.29
CA ILE A 171 19.97 -26.77 2.74
C ILE A 171 18.98 -27.14 1.65
N PHE A 172 19.46 -27.56 0.48
CA PHE A 172 18.61 -28.00 -0.63
C PHE A 172 17.54 -29.01 -0.19
N GLY A 173 16.30 -28.78 -0.61
CA GLY A 173 15.14 -29.63 -0.30
C GLY A 173 14.56 -29.44 1.12
N SER A 174 15.21 -28.66 1.99
CA SER A 174 14.67 -28.35 3.31
C SER A 174 13.55 -27.30 3.25
N ASN A 175 12.59 -27.40 4.17
CA ASN A 175 11.57 -26.35 4.36
C ASN A 175 12.08 -25.33 5.37
N VAL A 176 12.06 -24.06 4.98
CA VAL A 176 12.50 -22.93 5.79
C VAL A 176 11.42 -21.86 5.87
N THR A 177 11.48 -21.05 6.91
CA THR A 177 10.62 -19.88 7.09
C THR A 177 11.49 -18.63 7.01
N ILE A 178 11.12 -17.71 6.11
CA ILE A 178 11.78 -16.42 5.92
C ILE A 178 10.92 -15.38 6.61
N ASN A 179 11.43 -14.73 7.66
CA ASN A 179 10.71 -13.64 8.30
C ASN A 179 10.98 -12.32 7.56
N ILE A 180 9.93 -11.53 7.38
CA ILE A 180 9.94 -10.31 6.58
C ILE A 180 9.18 -9.24 7.36
N THR A 181 9.69 -8.02 7.37
CA THR A 181 8.98 -6.86 7.93
C THR A 181 8.47 -5.99 6.79
N ILE A 182 7.18 -5.66 6.84
CA ILE A 182 6.52 -4.74 5.91
C ILE A 182 6.18 -3.47 6.68
N TRP A 183 6.46 -2.31 6.10
CA TRP A 183 6.17 -1.01 6.71
C TRP A 183 5.02 -0.33 5.97
N ASN A 184 4.23 0.45 6.70
CA ASN A 184 3.35 1.46 6.12
C ASN A 184 3.88 2.83 6.53
N ILE A 185 4.54 3.52 5.60
CA ILE A 185 5.13 4.85 5.78
C ILE A 185 4.24 5.97 5.22
N GLY A 186 3.01 5.64 4.82
CA GLY A 186 2.03 6.61 4.33
C GLY A 186 1.22 7.23 5.46
N ASP A 187 0.07 7.80 5.12
CA ASP A 187 -0.74 8.64 6.01
C ASP A 187 -2.10 8.05 6.40
N THR A 188 -2.42 6.84 5.90
CA THR A 188 -3.57 6.07 6.38
C THR A 188 -3.22 4.60 6.57
N THR A 189 -4.09 3.89 7.29
CA THR A 189 -3.96 2.45 7.51
C THR A 189 -4.23 1.69 6.21
N ALA A 190 -3.33 0.78 5.84
CA ALA A 190 -3.54 -0.14 4.73
C ALA A 190 -4.29 -1.38 5.21
N TYR A 191 -5.24 -1.91 4.43
CA TYR A 191 -6.05 -3.08 4.76
C TYR A 191 -5.93 -4.17 3.70
N ASN A 192 -6.09 -5.43 4.11
CA ASN A 192 -6.03 -6.60 3.23
C ASN A 192 -4.76 -6.65 2.36
N VAL A 193 -3.62 -6.34 2.97
CA VAL A 193 -2.32 -6.22 2.30
C VAL A 193 -1.83 -7.62 1.90
N ASN A 194 -1.78 -7.88 0.59
CA ASN A 194 -1.22 -9.12 0.05
C ASN A 194 0.31 -9.03 0.02
N VAL A 195 1.00 -9.94 0.69
CA VAL A 195 2.46 -10.10 0.62
C VAL A 195 2.75 -11.41 -0.09
N SER A 196 3.40 -11.33 -1.24
CA SER A 196 3.74 -12.48 -2.08
C SER A 196 5.25 -12.66 -2.19
N CYS A 197 5.70 -13.89 -2.03
CA CYS A 197 7.11 -14.27 -2.08
C CYS A 197 7.40 -15.13 -3.31
N TYR A 198 8.48 -14.78 -4.00
CA TYR A 198 8.87 -15.35 -5.27
C TYR A 198 10.30 -15.85 -5.24
N GLU A 199 10.54 -16.92 -5.99
CA GLU A 199 11.86 -17.46 -6.27
C GLU A 199 12.09 -17.34 -7.79
N ASN A 200 13.06 -16.52 -8.21
CA ASN A 200 13.30 -16.21 -9.62
C ASN A 200 12.01 -15.82 -10.39
N GLY A 201 11.12 -15.08 -9.74
CA GLY A 201 9.84 -14.64 -10.32
C GLY A 201 8.71 -15.68 -10.26
N LYS A 202 8.95 -16.90 -9.77
CA LYS A 202 7.91 -17.90 -9.53
C LYS A 202 7.36 -17.75 -8.11
N LEU A 203 6.06 -17.53 -7.99
CA LEU A 203 5.37 -17.47 -6.70
C LEU A 203 5.49 -18.81 -5.96
N PHE A 204 5.87 -18.77 -4.69
CA PHE A 204 5.89 -19.96 -3.82
C PHE A 204 5.05 -19.81 -2.54
N ASP A 205 4.84 -18.59 -2.04
CA ASP A 205 3.97 -18.33 -0.88
C ASP A 205 3.32 -16.95 -0.98
N SER A 206 2.14 -16.80 -0.37
CA SER A 206 1.38 -15.55 -0.32
C SER A 206 0.53 -15.48 0.94
N LYS A 207 0.51 -14.31 1.59
CA LYS A 207 -0.25 -14.05 2.82
C LYS A 207 -0.98 -12.73 2.75
N ILE A 208 -2.16 -12.68 3.35
CA ILE A 208 -2.94 -11.45 3.51
C ILE A 208 -2.78 -10.97 4.95
N ILE A 209 -2.29 -9.75 5.13
CA ILE A 209 -2.26 -9.03 6.40
C ILE A 209 -3.54 -8.19 6.50
N SER A 210 -4.30 -8.36 7.57
CA SER A 210 -5.60 -7.68 7.72
C SER A 210 -5.48 -6.16 7.70
N SER A 211 -4.47 -5.63 8.39
CA SER A 211 -4.22 -4.19 8.47
C SER A 211 -2.78 -3.88 8.89
N ILE A 212 -2.20 -2.83 8.31
CA ILE A 212 -0.94 -2.22 8.76
C ILE A 212 -1.22 -0.74 9.09
N PRO A 213 -1.28 -0.36 10.37
CA PRO A 213 -1.54 1.02 10.76
C PRO A 213 -0.52 2.02 10.20
N VAL A 214 -0.94 3.28 10.12
CA VAL A 214 -0.08 4.40 9.72
C VAL A 214 1.22 4.45 10.54
N GLY A 215 2.34 4.73 9.87
CA GLY A 215 3.67 4.83 10.51
C GLY A 215 4.17 3.57 11.22
N SER A 216 3.49 2.43 11.02
CA SER A 216 3.78 1.18 11.72
C SER A 216 4.36 0.12 10.78
N SER A 217 4.72 -1.04 11.34
CA SER A 217 5.18 -2.18 10.58
C SER A 217 4.53 -3.47 11.05
N TYR A 218 4.51 -4.46 10.18
CA TYR A 218 3.99 -5.79 10.45
C TYR A 218 5.03 -6.84 10.07
N GLN A 219 5.34 -7.73 11.01
CA GLN A 219 6.22 -8.87 10.75
C GLN A 219 5.38 -10.05 10.26
N THR A 220 5.69 -10.50 9.05
CA THR A 220 5.09 -11.70 8.44
C THR A 220 6.21 -12.68 8.09
N SER A 221 5.83 -13.81 7.49
CA SER A 221 6.79 -14.81 7.05
C SER A 221 6.35 -15.50 5.78
N CYS A 222 7.30 -16.04 5.02
CA CYS A 222 7.04 -16.91 3.88
C CYS A 222 7.67 -18.28 4.11
N ASN A 223 6.91 -19.33 3.81
CA ASN A 223 7.39 -20.71 3.86
C ASN A 223 7.95 -21.11 2.50
N TRP A 224 9.22 -21.52 2.46
CA TRP A 224 9.94 -21.82 1.24
C TRP A 224 10.58 -23.20 1.32
N THR A 225 10.47 -24.00 0.27
CA THR A 225 11.29 -25.21 0.09
C THR A 225 12.53 -24.84 -0.69
N VAL A 226 13.70 -24.93 -0.06
CA VAL A 226 14.97 -24.48 -0.65
C VAL A 226 15.23 -25.22 -1.96
N SER A 227 15.33 -24.47 -3.05
CA SER A 227 15.72 -24.97 -4.36
C SER A 227 17.06 -24.36 -4.80
N CYS A 228 17.47 -24.68 -6.03
CA CYS A 228 18.73 -24.22 -6.61
C CYS A 228 18.73 -22.76 -7.07
N LEU A 229 17.57 -22.15 -7.12
CA LEU A 229 17.35 -20.80 -7.56
C LEU A 229 17.50 -19.83 -6.37
N THR A 230 18.41 -18.87 -6.48
CA THR A 230 18.90 -18.10 -5.32
C THR A 230 18.34 -16.70 -5.20
N ASN A 231 17.50 -16.23 -6.12
CA ASN A 231 16.89 -14.91 -6.03
C ASN A 231 15.53 -14.98 -5.34
N ILE A 232 15.46 -14.54 -4.09
CA ILE A 232 14.20 -14.42 -3.37
C ILE A 232 13.74 -12.97 -3.46
N SER A 233 12.53 -12.75 -4.00
CA SER A 233 11.88 -11.45 -3.97
C SER A 233 10.56 -11.49 -3.21
N VAL A 234 10.23 -10.35 -2.60
CA VAL A 234 8.98 -10.12 -1.90
C VAL A 234 8.32 -8.93 -2.56
N LYS A 235 7.05 -9.07 -2.92
CA LYS A 235 6.20 -7.99 -3.41
C LYS A 235 5.04 -7.78 -2.44
N VAL A 236 4.82 -6.53 -2.07
CA VAL A 236 3.67 -6.08 -1.30
C VAL A 236 2.64 -5.52 -2.28
N ASP A 237 1.39 -5.92 -2.12
CA ASP A 237 0.30 -5.68 -3.05
C ASP A 237 0.67 -5.89 -4.53
N PRO A 238 1.08 -7.12 -4.94
CA PRO A 238 1.56 -7.39 -6.29
C PRO A 238 0.50 -7.16 -7.39
N ASN A 239 -0.78 -7.05 -7.02
CA ASN A 239 -1.87 -6.80 -7.95
C ASN A 239 -2.23 -5.31 -8.05
N ASN A 240 -1.57 -4.44 -7.26
CA ASN A 240 -1.81 -3.00 -7.21
C ASN A 240 -3.31 -2.68 -7.00
N LEU A 241 -3.90 -3.28 -5.97
CA LEU A 241 -5.31 -3.09 -5.58
C LEU A 241 -5.47 -1.96 -4.56
N ILE A 242 -4.42 -1.69 -3.78
CA ILE A 242 -4.32 -0.61 -2.81
C ILE A 242 -3.59 0.52 -3.52
N LYS A 243 -4.25 1.67 -3.67
CA LYS A 243 -3.58 2.85 -4.25
C LYS A 243 -2.67 3.49 -3.20
N GLU A 244 -1.41 3.69 -3.56
CA GLU A 244 -0.39 4.14 -2.61
C GLU A 244 0.27 5.46 -3.00
N LEU A 245 1.05 6.02 -2.09
CA LEU A 245 1.88 7.22 -2.36
C LEU A 245 3.02 6.91 -3.32
N ASN A 246 3.58 5.72 -3.19
CA ASN A 246 4.67 5.25 -4.00
C ASN A 246 4.47 3.76 -4.24
N GLU A 247 4.38 3.35 -5.51
CA GLU A 247 4.22 1.95 -5.90
C GLU A 247 5.59 1.28 -6.14
N SER A 248 6.68 2.05 -6.13
CA SER A 248 8.02 1.59 -6.55
C SER A 248 8.86 0.97 -5.42
N ASN A 249 8.44 1.14 -4.16
CA ASN A 249 9.06 0.63 -2.95
C ASN A 249 8.37 -0.64 -2.40
N ASN A 250 7.42 -1.17 -3.16
CA ASN A 250 6.65 -2.37 -2.84
C ASN A 250 7.38 -3.68 -3.12
N GLU A 251 8.57 -3.64 -3.75
CA GLU A 251 9.34 -4.82 -4.11
C GLU A 251 10.78 -4.74 -3.62
N ALA A 252 11.24 -5.83 -3.00
CA ALA A 252 12.64 -6.02 -2.65
C ALA A 252 13.08 -7.46 -2.91
N TRP A 253 14.38 -7.65 -3.18
CA TRP A 253 14.95 -8.95 -3.44
C TRP A 253 16.28 -9.15 -2.72
N LYS A 254 16.66 -10.42 -2.52
CA LYS A 254 17.94 -10.81 -1.94
C LYS A 254 18.43 -12.10 -2.56
N GLN A 255 19.70 -12.12 -2.91
CA GLN A 255 20.40 -13.34 -3.31
C GLN A 255 20.84 -14.10 -2.07
N VAL A 256 20.65 -15.41 -2.08
CA VAL A 256 21.03 -16.29 -0.97
C VAL A 256 21.94 -17.42 -1.44
N SER A 257 22.88 -17.83 -0.60
CA SER A 257 23.70 -19.00 -0.87
C SER A 257 23.02 -20.23 -0.27
N ILE A 258 22.96 -21.30 -1.05
CA ILE A 258 22.41 -22.59 -0.62
C ILE A 258 23.53 -23.59 -0.35
N ILE A 259 23.25 -24.54 0.53
CA ILE A 259 24.08 -25.70 0.81
C ILE A 259 23.44 -26.88 0.08
N GLU A 260 24.15 -27.48 -0.87
CA GLU A 260 23.70 -28.69 -1.56
C GLU A 260 24.46 -29.93 -1.08
N TYR A 261 23.88 -31.10 -1.36
CA TYR A 261 24.56 -32.37 -1.20
C TYR A 261 25.13 -32.82 -2.54
N LEU A 262 26.41 -33.19 -2.53
CA LEU A 262 27.04 -33.93 -3.62
C LEU A 262 26.89 -35.43 -3.34
N ASN A 263 26.39 -36.15 -4.34
CA ASN A 263 26.36 -37.60 -4.30
C ASN A 263 27.49 -38.14 -5.18
N VAL A 264 28.37 -38.96 -4.59
CA VAL A 264 29.52 -39.54 -5.27
C VAL A 264 29.30 -41.05 -5.38
N THR A 265 29.30 -41.56 -6.61
CA THR A 265 29.29 -42.99 -6.89
C THR A 265 30.66 -43.43 -7.39
N ILE A 266 31.15 -44.58 -6.91
CA ILE A 266 32.29 -45.26 -7.53
C ILE A 266 31.70 -46.15 -8.62
N ASP A 267 32.01 -45.83 -9.87
CA ASP A 267 31.51 -46.57 -11.03
C ASP A 267 32.46 -47.72 -11.40
N TYR A 268 33.73 -47.58 -11.05
CA TYR A 268 34.74 -48.63 -11.21
C TYR A 268 35.85 -48.48 -10.14
N PRO A 269 36.28 -49.60 -9.51
CA PRO A 269 35.85 -50.97 -9.73
C PRO A 269 34.44 -51.28 -9.20
N ALA A 270 33.79 -52.28 -9.80
CA ALA A 270 32.49 -52.75 -9.30
C ALA A 270 32.65 -53.42 -7.93
N ASP A 271 31.57 -53.42 -7.15
CA ASP A 271 31.55 -54.12 -5.86
C ASP A 271 31.92 -55.60 -6.05
N GLU A 272 32.73 -56.13 -5.13
CA GLU A 272 33.30 -57.49 -5.16
C GLU A 272 34.18 -57.86 -6.37
N GLN A 273 34.59 -56.90 -7.21
CA GLN A 273 35.49 -57.18 -8.34
C GLN A 273 36.87 -57.68 -7.85
N ARG A 274 37.37 -58.76 -8.47
CA ARG A 274 38.66 -59.38 -8.10
C ARG A 274 39.81 -58.83 -8.93
N PHE A 275 40.95 -58.63 -8.28
CA PHE A 275 42.19 -58.13 -8.89
C PHE A 275 43.37 -59.03 -8.57
N TYR A 276 44.37 -59.04 -9.45
CA TYR A 276 45.62 -59.74 -9.21
C TYR A 276 46.58 -58.89 -8.37
N ARG A 277 47.46 -59.55 -7.63
CA ARG A 277 48.51 -58.88 -6.86
C ARG A 277 49.44 -58.11 -7.80
N GLY A 278 49.59 -56.80 -7.56
CA GLY A 278 50.42 -55.91 -8.38
C GLY A 278 49.74 -55.34 -9.62
N GLN A 279 48.45 -55.61 -9.82
CA GLN A 279 47.67 -55.01 -10.90
C GLN A 279 47.38 -53.53 -10.61
N THR A 280 47.72 -52.64 -11.53
CA THR A 280 47.25 -51.25 -11.53
C THR A 280 45.78 -51.22 -11.95
N ILE A 281 44.95 -50.53 -11.18
CA ILE A 281 43.55 -50.26 -11.51
C ILE A 281 43.30 -48.76 -11.55
N TRP A 282 42.40 -48.34 -12.42
CA TRP A 282 41.88 -46.97 -12.47
C TRP A 282 40.68 -46.86 -11.55
N LEU A 283 40.41 -45.67 -11.01
CA LEU A 283 39.18 -45.38 -10.27
C LEU A 283 38.33 -44.44 -11.12
N ASN A 284 37.08 -44.82 -11.36
CA ASN A 284 36.10 -43.94 -12.00
C ASN A 284 34.98 -43.65 -11.01
N SER A 285 34.58 -42.39 -10.96
CA SER A 285 33.48 -41.93 -10.13
C SER A 285 32.61 -40.91 -10.83
N THR A 286 31.31 -40.97 -10.60
CA THR A 286 30.37 -39.94 -11.02
C THR A 286 29.99 -39.09 -9.82
N ILE A 287 30.03 -37.77 -9.99
CA ILE A 287 29.50 -36.81 -9.02
C ILE A 287 28.22 -36.23 -9.58
N ASN A 288 27.13 -36.39 -8.84
CA ASN A 288 25.87 -35.71 -9.10
C ASN A 288 25.63 -34.65 -8.03
N SER A 289 25.25 -33.45 -8.45
CA SER A 289 24.85 -32.38 -7.54
C SER A 289 23.34 -32.16 -7.60
N SER A 290 22.79 -31.56 -6.55
CA SER A 290 21.36 -31.25 -6.51
C SER A 290 21.02 -30.04 -7.37
N CYS A 291 22.00 -29.16 -7.61
CA CYS A 291 21.82 -27.87 -8.29
C CYS A 291 22.53 -27.70 -9.64
N GLY A 292 22.80 -28.82 -10.30
CA GLY A 292 23.40 -28.87 -11.63
C GLY A 292 24.86 -29.25 -11.53
N ASN A 293 25.25 -30.28 -12.29
CA ASN A 293 26.53 -30.94 -12.11
C ASN A 293 27.69 -29.93 -12.17
N PRO A 294 28.64 -29.98 -11.21
CA PRO A 294 29.80 -29.11 -11.24
C PRO A 294 30.53 -29.26 -12.56
N THR A 295 30.87 -28.14 -13.20
CA THR A 295 31.56 -28.12 -14.49
C THR A 295 33.03 -28.54 -14.39
N SER A 296 33.59 -28.58 -13.17
CA SER A 296 34.94 -29.03 -12.86
C SER A 296 35.01 -29.50 -11.41
N TYR A 297 35.59 -30.66 -11.16
CA TYR A 297 35.89 -31.18 -9.83
C TYR A 297 37.11 -32.10 -9.90
N ASP A 298 37.94 -32.06 -8.86
CA ASP A 298 39.04 -32.98 -8.67
C ASP A 298 38.67 -33.95 -7.54
N VAL A 299 38.74 -35.25 -7.81
CA VAL A 299 38.54 -36.28 -6.79
C VAL A 299 39.91 -36.82 -6.38
N TYR A 300 40.29 -36.58 -5.13
CA TYR A 300 41.50 -37.12 -4.54
C TYR A 300 41.13 -38.33 -3.69
N TRP A 301 41.82 -39.44 -3.95
CA TRP A 301 41.67 -40.70 -3.23
C TRP A 301 42.90 -40.95 -2.34
#